data_AF-A0A963MKY3-F1
#
_entry.id   AF-A0A963MKY3-F1
#
_cell.length_a   1.000
_cell.length_b   1.000
_cell.length_c   1.000
_cell.angle_alpha   90.00
_cell.angle_beta   90.00
_cell.angle_gamma   90.00
#
_symmetry.space_group_name_H-M   'P 1'
#
loop_
_entity.id
_entity.type
_entity.pdbx_description
1 polymer ?
#
loop_
_entity_poly.entity_id
_entity_poly.type
_entity_poly.pdbx_seq_one_letter_code
_entity_poly.pdbx_strand_id
1 'polypeptide(L)'
;MKAACLRCPLLLRRGALLFCGLLSVATLASSAHAAAEKAADADSERRLAIRREALTYEHGEGVPKDPLRAARLYCDGARLGDPEAQFSLGWMYANGRGIERDDARAAYFFSLAARQGHVQSQKMQRFVGEPGSAVPECMRPAILADDGRDVLVARTDEQKMVFGLVRQLAPEYGVSPRLALAVIRAESNFNPQALSNKNAQGLMQLIPDTSARFNVTRPFDPEQNLRGGLAYLRWLLAYF
;
A
#
# COMPACT_ATOMS: atom_id res chain seq x y z
N MET A 1 61.44 -24.11 58.54
CA MET A 1 61.35 -25.57 58.75
C MET A 1 59.94 -25.95 59.20
N LYS A 2 59.10 -26.43 58.27
CA LYS A 2 58.23 -27.62 58.37
C LYS A 2 57.42 -27.70 57.09
N ALA A 3 57.60 -28.80 56.39
CA ALA A 3 57.06 -29.15 55.09
C ALA A 3 56.03 -30.28 55.25
N ALA A 4 55.04 -30.32 54.35
CA ALA A 4 54.29 -31.47 53.81
C ALA A 4 53.03 -30.87 53.15
N CYS A 5 52.86 -30.74 51.83
CA CYS A 5 53.03 -31.65 50.69
C CYS A 5 52.00 -32.80 50.64
N LEU A 6 51.07 -32.67 49.68
CA LEU A 6 50.62 -33.65 48.66
C LEU A 6 49.08 -33.79 48.51
N ARG A 7 48.51 -33.27 47.41
CA ARG A 7 48.15 -34.06 46.22
C ARG A 7 47.59 -33.20 45.07
N CYS A 8 48.21 -33.40 43.90
CA CYS A 8 47.81 -33.12 42.51
C CYS A 8 46.69 -34.13 42.06
N PRO A 9 46.11 -34.13 40.83
CA PRO A 9 46.61 -33.50 39.60
C PRO A 9 45.62 -32.86 38.59
N LEU A 10 46.24 -32.08 37.70
CA LEU A 10 46.01 -31.84 36.27
C LEU A 10 44.70 -32.31 35.58
N LEU A 11 44.14 -31.41 34.76
CA LEU A 11 44.01 -31.47 33.28
C LEU A 11 43.11 -30.28 32.86
N LEU A 12 43.13 -29.63 31.69
CA LEU A 12 44.05 -29.43 30.57
C LEU A 12 43.23 -28.57 29.57
N ARG A 13 43.82 -27.50 29.02
CA ARG A 13 43.60 -26.95 27.65
C ARG A 13 42.30 -26.18 27.24
N ARG A 14 42.57 -24.97 26.72
CA ARG A 14 42.28 -24.41 25.37
C ARG A 14 41.00 -23.57 25.12
N GLY A 15 41.24 -22.45 24.41
CA GLY A 15 40.27 -21.63 23.65
C GLY A 15 40.00 -20.30 24.35
N ALA A 16 40.54 -19.13 24.00
CA ALA A 16 40.81 -18.52 22.69
C ALA A 16 39.57 -18.50 21.77
N LEU A 17 39.10 -17.27 21.52
CA LEU A 17 38.17 -16.83 20.47
C LEU A 17 36.70 -17.25 20.62
N LEU A 18 35.83 -16.27 20.88
CA LEU A 18 34.58 -16.00 20.14
C LEU A 18 33.78 -14.89 20.84
N PHE A 19 34.28 -13.65 20.76
CA PHE A 19 33.48 -12.44 20.95
C PHE A 19 33.31 -11.76 19.58
N CYS A 20 32.63 -12.43 18.66
CA CYS A 20 32.27 -11.86 17.37
C CYS A 20 30.97 -12.52 16.91
N GLY A 21 29.82 -11.99 17.34
CA GLY A 21 28.52 -12.58 17.01
C GLY A 21 27.28 -11.73 17.30
N LEU A 22 27.44 -10.50 17.84
CA LEU A 22 26.29 -9.64 18.18
C LEU A 22 26.16 -8.38 17.31
N LEU A 23 27.04 -8.15 16.31
CA LEU A 23 27.00 -6.93 15.50
C LEU A 23 26.14 -6.99 14.22
N SER A 24 25.53 -8.13 13.87
CA SER A 24 24.94 -8.29 12.53
C SER A 24 23.43 -8.05 12.41
N VAL A 25 22.68 -8.04 13.52
CA VAL A 25 21.20 -7.85 13.47
C VAL A 25 20.81 -6.36 13.50
N ALA A 26 21.57 -5.52 14.21
CA ALA A 26 21.31 -4.08 14.31
C ALA A 26 21.57 -3.31 12.99
N THR A 27 22.46 -3.81 12.13
CA THR A 27 22.84 -3.16 10.87
C THR A 27 21.79 -3.34 9.77
N LEU A 28 21.05 -4.45 9.74
CA LEU A 28 20.00 -4.73 8.76
C LEU A 28 18.73 -3.88 8.97
N ALA A 29 18.37 -3.60 10.22
CA ALA A 29 17.25 -2.71 10.53
C ALA A 29 17.56 -1.24 10.15
N SER A 30 18.82 -0.83 10.34
CA SER A 30 19.30 0.52 9.97
C SER A 30 19.36 0.71 8.45
N SER A 31 19.80 -0.29 7.69
CA SER A 31 19.85 -0.19 6.22
C SER A 31 18.48 -0.19 5.55
N ALA A 32 17.49 -0.92 6.09
CA ALA A 32 16.11 -0.88 5.61
C ALA A 32 15.43 0.47 5.90
N HIS A 33 15.67 1.05 7.07
CA HIS A 33 15.17 2.39 7.40
C HIS A 33 15.81 3.47 6.52
N ALA A 34 17.13 3.43 6.32
CA ALA A 34 17.83 4.34 5.42
C ALA A 34 17.38 4.20 3.95
N ALA A 35 17.05 2.98 3.51
CA ALA A 35 16.49 2.76 2.17
C ALA A 35 15.06 3.32 2.03
N ALA A 36 14.23 3.18 3.08
CA ALA A 36 12.89 3.74 3.12
C ALA A 36 12.89 5.28 3.18
N GLU A 37 13.80 5.87 3.96
CA GLU A 37 14.01 7.32 4.03
C GLU A 37 14.45 7.87 2.67
N LYS A 38 15.44 7.24 2.04
CA LYS A 38 15.89 7.62 0.69
C LYS A 38 14.79 7.48 -0.38
N ALA A 39 13.91 6.49 -0.26
CA ALA A 39 12.76 6.35 -1.15
C ALA A 39 11.71 7.44 -0.90
N ALA A 40 11.44 7.79 0.36
CA ALA A 40 10.54 8.89 0.73
C ALA A 40 11.06 10.25 0.23
N ASP A 41 12.38 10.47 0.31
CA ASP A 41 13.04 11.67 -0.22
C ASP A 41 12.94 11.73 -1.74
N ALA A 42 13.18 10.60 -2.43
CA ALA A 42 13.04 10.53 -3.88
C ALA A 42 11.60 10.81 -4.34
N ASP A 43 10.60 10.31 -3.62
CA ASP A 43 9.19 10.59 -3.90
C ASP A 43 8.81 12.06 -3.57
N SER A 44 9.44 12.67 -2.56
CA SER A 44 9.30 14.10 -2.26
C SER A 44 9.83 14.98 -3.39
N GLU A 45 11.06 14.72 -3.84
CA GLU A 45 11.69 15.45 -4.95
C GLU A 45 10.90 15.27 -6.25
N ARG A 46 10.43 14.05 -6.52
CA ARG A 46 9.61 13.75 -7.69
C ARG A 46 8.29 14.54 -7.68
N ARG A 47 7.59 14.59 -6.54
CA ARG A 47 6.37 15.40 -6.36
C ARG A 47 6.65 16.88 -6.63
N LEU A 48 7.69 17.42 -6.01
CA LEU A 48 8.10 18.82 -6.17
C LEU A 48 8.44 19.17 -7.62
N ALA A 49 9.18 18.30 -8.31
CA ALA A 49 9.57 18.50 -9.71
C ALA A 49 8.34 18.55 -10.62
N ILE A 50 7.42 17.59 -10.48
CA ILE A 50 6.17 17.54 -11.27
C ILE A 50 5.32 18.79 -11.01
N ARG A 51 5.15 19.19 -9.74
CA ARG A 51 4.38 20.39 -9.40
C ARG A 51 5.00 21.66 -9.97
N ARG A 52 6.33 21.78 -9.93
CA ARG A 52 7.04 22.93 -10.52
C ARG A 52 6.83 22.97 -12.03
N GLU A 53 6.93 21.84 -12.72
CA GLU A 53 6.64 21.76 -14.15
C GLU A 53 5.17 22.11 -14.45
N ALA A 54 4.24 21.67 -13.61
CA ALA A 54 2.83 22.04 -13.77
C ALA A 54 2.63 23.56 -13.67
N LEU A 55 3.27 24.22 -12.69
CA LEU A 55 3.23 25.68 -12.52
C LEU A 55 3.80 26.42 -13.72
N THR A 56 4.92 25.95 -14.30
CA THR A 56 5.51 26.62 -15.48
C THR A 56 4.56 26.60 -16.67
N TYR A 57 3.91 25.46 -16.97
CA TYR A 57 2.89 25.40 -18.02
C TYR A 57 1.61 26.16 -17.66
N GLU A 58 1.22 26.19 -16.39
CA GLU A 58 0.02 26.90 -15.94
C GLU A 58 0.18 28.41 -16.12
N HIS A 59 1.34 28.97 -15.77
CA HIS A 59 1.62 30.40 -15.80
C HIS A 59 2.35 30.88 -17.06
N GLY A 60 2.94 29.97 -17.84
CA GLY A 60 3.74 30.29 -19.02
C GLY A 60 5.14 30.80 -18.69
N GLU A 61 5.77 30.28 -17.64
CA GLU A 61 7.10 30.69 -17.19
C GLU A 61 8.19 30.00 -18.03
N GLY A 62 8.73 30.73 -19.02
CA GLY A 62 9.77 30.22 -19.92
C GLY A 62 9.28 29.22 -20.98
N VAL A 63 7.99 28.86 -20.95
CA VAL A 63 7.30 28.01 -21.93
C VAL A 63 5.94 28.62 -22.30
N PRO A 64 5.38 28.33 -23.48
CA PRO A 64 4.01 28.73 -23.79
C PRO A 64 3.02 28.19 -22.75
N LYS A 65 2.06 29.02 -22.35
CA LYS A 65 1.01 28.64 -21.41
C LYS A 65 0.19 27.47 -21.98
N ASP A 66 0.12 26.38 -21.22
CA ASP A 66 -0.64 25.17 -21.56
C ASP A 66 -1.34 24.64 -20.30
N PRO A 67 -2.53 25.15 -19.97
CA PRO A 67 -3.24 24.75 -18.77
C PRO A 67 -3.74 23.30 -18.85
N LEU A 68 -3.95 22.73 -20.04
CA LEU A 68 -4.33 21.32 -20.18
C LEU A 68 -3.14 20.40 -19.82
N ARG A 69 -1.92 20.76 -20.21
CA ARG A 69 -0.71 20.07 -19.79
C ARG A 69 -0.45 20.23 -18.29
N ALA A 70 -0.65 21.44 -17.75
CA ALA A 70 -0.56 21.66 -16.31
C ALA A 70 -1.53 20.76 -15.52
N ALA A 71 -2.80 20.65 -15.96
CA ALA A 71 -3.79 19.78 -15.33
C ALA A 71 -3.35 18.30 -15.31
N ARG A 72 -2.74 17.82 -16.40
CA ARG A 72 -2.18 16.45 -16.48
C ARG A 72 -1.05 16.25 -15.48
N LEU A 73 -0.08 17.17 -15.43
CA LEU A 73 1.04 17.12 -14.49
C LEU A 73 0.57 17.21 -13.03
N TYR A 74 -0.40 18.08 -12.72
CA TYR A 74 -0.98 18.11 -11.39
C TYR A 74 -1.67 16.81 -11.03
N CYS A 75 -2.31 16.12 -11.99
CA CYS A 75 -2.87 14.80 -11.70
C CYS A 75 -1.78 13.75 -11.43
N ASP A 76 -0.64 13.82 -12.13
CA ASP A 76 0.52 12.97 -11.84
C ASP A 76 1.06 13.22 -10.43
N GLY A 77 1.20 14.48 -10.03
CA GLY A 77 1.59 14.85 -8.67
C GLY A 77 0.54 14.43 -7.62
N ALA A 78 -0.74 14.55 -7.95
CA ALA A 78 -1.84 14.14 -7.08
C ALA A 78 -1.84 12.64 -6.81
N ARG A 79 -1.54 11.81 -7.82
CA ARG A 79 -1.37 10.35 -7.70
C ARG A 79 -0.18 9.97 -6.81
N LEU A 80 0.86 10.78 -6.77
CA LEU A 80 1.98 10.61 -5.84
C LEU A 80 1.69 11.12 -4.42
N GLY A 81 0.51 11.69 -4.19
CA GLY A 81 0.15 12.24 -2.88
C GLY A 81 0.78 13.60 -2.61
N ASP A 82 0.95 14.45 -3.63
CA ASP A 82 1.27 15.87 -3.40
C ASP A 82 -0.01 16.66 -3.08
N PRO A 83 -0.21 17.17 -1.84
CA PRO A 83 -1.40 17.93 -1.47
C PRO A 83 -1.52 19.27 -2.22
N GLU A 84 -0.42 19.88 -2.62
CA GLU A 84 -0.43 21.13 -3.40
C GLU A 84 -0.88 20.85 -4.83
N ALA A 85 -0.40 19.77 -5.45
CA ALA A 85 -0.85 19.37 -6.78
C ALA A 85 -2.34 19.01 -6.79
N GLN A 86 -2.82 18.33 -5.75
CA GLN A 86 -4.24 18.05 -5.55
C GLN A 86 -5.05 19.34 -5.42
N PHE A 87 -4.60 20.29 -4.61
CA PHE A 87 -5.26 21.59 -4.48
C PHE A 87 -5.32 22.33 -5.83
N SER A 88 -4.20 22.44 -6.54
CA SER A 88 -4.15 23.13 -7.84
C SER A 88 -5.09 22.49 -8.85
N LEU A 89 -5.12 21.16 -8.94
CA LEU A 89 -6.05 20.48 -9.85
C LEU A 89 -7.51 20.71 -9.45
N GLY A 90 -7.83 20.66 -8.16
CA GLY A 90 -9.16 21.00 -7.65
C GLY A 90 -9.56 22.44 -8.00
N TRP A 91 -8.63 23.38 -7.89
CA TRP A 91 -8.84 24.78 -8.27
C TRP A 91 -9.13 24.91 -9.78
N MET A 92 -8.38 24.19 -10.62
CA MET A 92 -8.58 24.21 -12.07
C MET A 92 -9.95 23.68 -12.47
N TYR A 93 -10.43 22.61 -11.82
CA TYR A 93 -11.79 22.09 -12.02
C TYR A 93 -12.86 23.07 -11.53
N ALA A 94 -12.68 23.75 -10.39
CA ALA A 94 -13.65 24.71 -9.87
C ALA A 94 -13.80 25.96 -10.77
N ASN A 95 -12.72 26.36 -11.46
CA ASN A 95 -12.67 27.57 -12.27
C ASN A 95 -12.70 27.32 -13.78
N GLY A 96 -12.66 26.06 -14.22
CA GLY A 96 -12.61 25.71 -15.65
C GLY A 96 -11.33 26.17 -16.36
N ARG A 97 -10.17 26.10 -15.70
CA ARG A 97 -8.89 26.59 -16.26
C ARG A 97 -8.20 25.50 -17.09
N GLY A 98 -8.38 25.55 -18.41
CA GLY A 98 -7.78 24.58 -19.35
C GLY A 98 -8.42 23.20 -19.36
N ILE A 99 -9.39 22.99 -18.48
CA ILE A 99 -10.28 21.83 -18.38
C ILE A 99 -11.69 22.36 -18.13
N GLU A 100 -12.71 21.59 -18.47
CA GLU A 100 -14.11 21.99 -18.19
C GLU A 100 -14.36 22.09 -16.69
N ARG A 101 -15.22 23.04 -16.28
CA ARG A 101 -15.59 23.19 -14.89
C ARG A 101 -16.36 21.95 -14.41
N ASP A 102 -15.92 21.36 -13.31
CA ASP A 102 -16.55 20.19 -12.69
C ASP A 102 -16.40 20.29 -11.17
N ASP A 103 -17.44 20.79 -10.50
CA ASP A 103 -17.41 21.04 -9.06
C ASP A 103 -17.31 19.71 -8.26
N ALA A 104 -17.86 18.61 -8.77
CA ALA A 104 -17.76 17.30 -8.12
C ALA A 104 -16.32 16.75 -8.15
N ARG A 105 -15.59 16.93 -9.25
CA ARG A 105 -14.15 16.63 -9.32
C ARG A 105 -13.33 17.59 -8.47
N ALA A 106 -13.67 18.87 -8.46
CA ALA A 106 -13.01 19.85 -7.60
C ALA A 106 -13.12 19.45 -6.12
N ALA A 107 -14.32 19.08 -5.68
CA ALA A 107 -14.59 18.58 -4.33
C ALA A 107 -13.79 17.31 -4.02
N TYR A 108 -13.65 16.38 -4.96
CA TYR A 108 -12.80 15.20 -4.80
C TYR A 108 -11.34 15.57 -4.48
N PHE A 109 -10.73 16.42 -5.31
CA PHE A 109 -9.32 16.81 -5.13
C PHE A 109 -9.10 17.66 -3.88
N PHE A 110 -10.02 18.58 -3.55
CA PHE A 110 -9.94 19.31 -2.29
C PHE A 110 -10.13 18.41 -1.08
N SER A 111 -10.97 17.37 -1.14
CA SER A 111 -11.09 16.36 -0.07
C SER A 111 -9.77 15.64 0.16
N LEU A 112 -9.13 15.19 -0.92
CA LEU A 112 -7.87 14.46 -0.87
C LEU A 112 -6.73 15.30 -0.24
N ALA A 113 -6.60 16.56 -0.63
CA ALA A 113 -5.60 17.48 -0.07
C ALA A 113 -5.91 17.85 1.39
N ALA A 114 -7.18 18.08 1.72
CA ALA A 114 -7.59 18.46 3.07
C ALA A 114 -7.35 17.36 4.12
N ARG A 115 -7.51 16.08 3.74
CA ARG A 115 -7.17 14.92 4.58
C ARG A 115 -5.69 14.89 4.96
N GLN A 116 -4.83 15.50 4.15
CA GLN A 116 -3.40 15.67 4.41
C GLN A 116 -3.08 17.00 5.13
N GLY A 117 -4.09 17.73 5.61
CA GLY A 117 -3.92 18.98 6.34
C GLY A 117 -3.81 20.24 5.45
N HIS A 118 -4.08 20.16 4.15
CA HIS A 118 -4.02 21.35 3.28
C HIS A 118 -5.13 22.36 3.60
N VAL A 119 -4.77 23.44 4.28
CA VAL A 119 -5.69 24.43 4.87
C VAL A 119 -6.57 25.10 3.80
N GLN A 120 -6.01 25.45 2.64
CA GLN A 120 -6.81 26.10 1.60
C GLN A 120 -7.83 25.15 0.99
N SER A 121 -7.49 23.87 0.86
CA SER A 121 -8.45 22.86 0.35
C SER A 121 -9.63 22.68 1.30
N GLN A 122 -9.39 22.67 2.61
CA GLN A 122 -10.46 22.61 3.63
C GLN A 122 -11.43 23.79 3.50
N LYS A 123 -10.92 25.00 3.21
CA LYS A 123 -11.75 26.17 2.95
C LYS A 123 -12.52 26.04 1.63
N MET A 124 -11.84 25.55 0.58
CA MET A 124 -12.42 25.49 -0.76
C MET A 124 -13.54 24.46 -0.91
N GLN A 125 -13.54 23.37 -0.14
CA GLN A 125 -14.63 22.38 -0.15
C GLN A 125 -16.02 23.00 0.06
N ARG A 126 -16.10 24.06 0.87
CA ARG A 126 -17.36 24.75 1.17
C ARG A 126 -18.03 25.37 -0.06
N PHE A 127 -17.28 25.58 -1.15
CA PHE A 127 -17.76 26.24 -2.36
C PHE A 127 -18.12 25.30 -3.50
N VAL A 128 -17.73 24.02 -3.43
CA VAL A 128 -17.88 23.04 -4.53
C VAL A 128 -18.83 21.89 -4.21
N GLY A 129 -19.34 21.82 -2.98
CA GLY A 129 -20.25 20.76 -2.54
C GLY A 129 -19.52 19.44 -2.23
N GLU A 130 -20.25 18.33 -2.26
CA GLU A 130 -19.73 17.00 -1.95
C GLU A 130 -18.96 16.39 -3.13
N PRO A 131 -17.88 15.63 -2.88
CA PRO A 131 -17.20 14.89 -3.93
C PRO A 131 -18.14 13.89 -4.59
N GLY A 132 -18.09 13.81 -5.92
CA GLY A 132 -18.83 12.79 -6.67
C GLY A 132 -18.40 11.37 -6.25
N SER A 133 -19.30 10.39 -6.39
CA SER A 133 -19.02 8.99 -6.04
C SER A 133 -17.98 8.31 -6.94
N ALA A 134 -17.69 8.91 -8.10
CA ALA A 134 -16.74 8.37 -9.07
C ALA A 134 -15.34 8.97 -8.89
N VAL A 135 -14.32 8.10 -8.81
CA VAL A 135 -12.91 8.51 -8.86
C VAL A 135 -12.62 9.16 -10.23
N PRO A 136 -12.05 10.38 -10.28
CA PRO A 136 -11.69 11.06 -11.52
C PRO A 136 -10.78 10.19 -12.38
N GLU A 137 -10.97 10.22 -13.71
CA GLU A 137 -10.28 9.33 -14.65
C GLU A 137 -8.77 9.30 -14.47
N CYS A 138 -8.13 10.47 -14.31
CA CYS A 138 -6.68 10.56 -14.16
C CYS A 138 -6.16 10.03 -12.81
N MET A 139 -7.03 9.87 -11.82
CA MET A 139 -6.72 9.27 -10.51
C MET A 139 -7.04 7.77 -10.48
N ARG A 140 -7.77 7.25 -11.48
CA ARG A 140 -7.97 5.81 -11.58
C ARG A 140 -6.60 5.18 -11.77
N PRO A 141 -6.28 4.08 -11.08
CA PRO A 141 -5.10 3.32 -11.43
C PRO A 141 -5.19 3.04 -12.93
N ALA A 142 -4.06 3.10 -13.63
CA ALA A 142 -3.99 2.51 -14.95
C ALA A 142 -4.25 1.02 -14.73
N ILE A 143 -5.53 0.64 -14.80
CA ILE A 143 -5.92 -0.75 -14.85
C ILE A 143 -5.18 -1.21 -16.09
N LEU A 144 -4.12 -2.00 -15.91
CA LEU A 144 -3.73 -2.98 -16.92
C LEU A 144 -5.05 -3.60 -17.31
N ALA A 145 -5.60 -3.20 -18.46
CA ALA A 145 -6.87 -3.73 -18.95
C ALA A 145 -6.77 -5.22 -18.69
N ASP A 146 -7.63 -5.73 -17.81
CA ASP A 146 -7.60 -7.14 -17.43
C ASP A 146 -7.82 -7.86 -18.75
N ASP A 147 -6.74 -8.33 -19.35
CA ASP A 147 -6.71 -8.86 -20.72
C ASP A 147 -7.38 -10.23 -20.78
N GLY A 148 -8.13 -10.58 -19.72
CA GLY A 148 -8.80 -11.85 -19.50
C GLY A 148 -7.83 -13.02 -19.32
N ARG A 149 -6.51 -12.79 -19.36
CA ARG A 149 -5.53 -13.87 -19.23
C ARG A 149 -5.19 -14.07 -17.76
N ASP A 150 -5.94 -14.98 -17.13
CA ASP A 150 -5.58 -15.58 -15.85
C ASP A 150 -4.19 -16.25 -15.98
N VAL A 151 -3.13 -15.55 -15.57
CA VAL A 151 -1.75 -16.09 -15.53
C VAL A 151 -1.65 -17.22 -14.48
N LEU A 152 -2.60 -17.24 -13.54
CA LEU A 152 -2.69 -18.26 -12.50
C LEU A 152 -3.51 -19.45 -13.01
N VAL A 153 -2.83 -20.59 -13.17
CA VAL A 153 -3.46 -21.87 -13.52
C VAL A 153 -3.42 -22.78 -12.29
N ALA A 154 -4.60 -23.17 -11.80
CA ALA A 154 -4.71 -24.14 -10.71
C ALA A 154 -4.16 -25.51 -11.15
N ARG A 155 -3.23 -26.06 -10.38
CA ARG A 155 -2.54 -27.33 -10.68
C ARG A 155 -3.00 -28.47 -9.79
N THR A 156 -3.42 -28.18 -8.56
CA THR A 156 -3.89 -29.17 -7.58
C THR A 156 -5.39 -29.05 -7.35
N ASP A 157 -6.01 -30.08 -6.77
CA ASP A 157 -7.44 -30.06 -6.48
C ASP A 157 -7.77 -29.06 -5.37
N GLU A 158 -6.87 -28.84 -4.42
CA GLU A 158 -6.98 -27.78 -3.41
C GLU A 158 -6.97 -26.40 -4.08
N GLN A 159 -6.08 -26.17 -5.05
CA GLN A 159 -6.07 -24.91 -5.80
C GLN A 159 -7.34 -24.73 -6.61
N LYS A 160 -7.88 -25.78 -7.24
CA LYS A 160 -9.15 -25.69 -7.97
C LYS A 160 -10.30 -25.30 -7.04
N MET A 161 -10.36 -25.89 -5.84
CA MET A 161 -11.34 -25.54 -4.81
C MET A 161 -11.22 -24.07 -4.41
N VAL A 162 -10.01 -23.59 -4.08
CA VAL A 162 -9.79 -22.18 -3.70
C VAL A 162 -10.18 -21.24 -4.84
N PHE A 163 -9.81 -21.55 -6.08
CA PHE A 163 -10.16 -20.74 -7.25
C PHE A 163 -11.68 -20.67 -7.46
N GLY A 164 -12.38 -21.79 -7.28
CA GLY A 164 -13.83 -21.85 -7.32
C GLY A 164 -14.48 -20.94 -6.28
N LEU A 165 -14.06 -21.06 -5.01
CA LEU A 165 -14.55 -20.22 -3.92
C LEU A 165 -14.28 -18.74 -4.17
N VAL A 166 -13.09 -18.36 -4.62
CA VAL A 166 -12.74 -16.96 -4.89
C VAL A 166 -13.58 -16.38 -6.03
N ARG A 167 -13.79 -17.13 -7.12
CA ARG A 167 -14.63 -16.70 -8.24
C ARG A 167 -16.09 -16.48 -7.84
N GLN A 168 -16.58 -17.26 -6.87
CA GLN A 168 -17.92 -17.10 -6.33
C GLN A 168 -18.01 -15.93 -5.34
N LEU A 169 -17.11 -15.87 -4.36
CA LEU A 169 -17.24 -14.94 -3.23
C LEU A 169 -16.75 -13.53 -3.55
N ALA A 170 -15.64 -13.37 -4.29
CA ALA A 170 -15.02 -12.05 -4.46
C ALA A 170 -15.96 -10.98 -5.07
N PRO A 171 -16.81 -11.30 -6.08
CA PRO A 171 -17.80 -10.36 -6.60
C PRO A 171 -18.82 -9.87 -5.57
N GLU A 172 -19.20 -10.71 -4.60
CA GLU A 172 -20.15 -10.32 -3.53
C GLU A 172 -19.60 -9.17 -2.67
N TYR A 173 -18.27 -9.07 -2.56
CA TYR A 173 -17.58 -8.00 -1.82
C TYR A 173 -17.13 -6.84 -2.73
N GLY A 174 -17.43 -6.89 -4.04
CA GLY A 174 -16.93 -5.90 -5.00
C GLY A 174 -15.41 -5.96 -5.21
N VAL A 175 -14.80 -7.13 -5.01
CA VAL A 175 -13.36 -7.37 -5.17
C VAL A 175 -13.14 -8.20 -6.43
N SER A 176 -12.15 -7.83 -7.25
CA SER A 176 -11.78 -8.63 -8.42
C SER A 176 -11.26 -10.02 -7.99
N PRO A 177 -11.77 -11.14 -8.57
CA PRO A 177 -11.23 -12.47 -8.32
C PRO A 177 -9.72 -12.57 -8.59
N ARG A 178 -9.22 -11.88 -9.62
CA ARG A 178 -7.80 -11.84 -9.98
C ARG A 178 -6.96 -11.21 -8.89
N LEU A 179 -7.43 -10.09 -8.31
CA LEU A 179 -6.77 -9.45 -7.17
C LEU A 179 -6.75 -10.36 -5.95
N ALA A 180 -7.89 -10.96 -5.61
CA ALA A 180 -8.00 -11.88 -4.47
C ALA A 180 -7.04 -13.08 -4.62
N LEU A 181 -6.98 -13.70 -5.81
CA LEU A 181 -6.05 -14.79 -6.10
C LEU A 181 -4.58 -14.36 -6.00
N ALA A 182 -4.25 -13.14 -6.42
CA ALA A 182 -2.90 -12.59 -6.28
C ALA A 182 -2.51 -12.42 -4.80
N VAL A 183 -3.41 -11.90 -3.97
CA VAL A 183 -3.21 -11.78 -2.51
C VAL A 183 -3.03 -13.18 -1.90
N ILE A 184 -3.94 -14.12 -2.16
CA ILE A 184 -3.85 -15.48 -1.60
C ILE A 184 -2.55 -16.17 -2.01
N ARG A 185 -2.10 -15.99 -3.26
CA ARG A 185 -0.81 -16.51 -3.72
C ARG A 185 0.35 -15.96 -2.90
N ALA A 186 0.36 -14.66 -2.64
CA ALA A 186 1.43 -14.00 -1.89
C ALA A 186 1.42 -14.40 -0.40
N GLU A 187 0.22 -14.49 0.19
CA GLU A 187 0.04 -14.68 1.62
C GLU A 187 0.20 -16.14 2.07
N SER A 188 -0.37 -17.09 1.32
CA SER A 188 -0.40 -18.50 1.72
C SER A 188 0.05 -19.47 0.64
N ASN A 189 0.32 -18.97 -0.57
CA ASN A 189 0.50 -19.80 -1.77
C ASN A 189 -0.63 -20.84 -1.93
N PHE A 190 -1.87 -20.43 -1.66
CA PHE A 190 -3.09 -21.24 -1.71
C PHE A 190 -3.18 -22.37 -0.66
N ASN A 191 -2.42 -22.30 0.43
CA ASN A 191 -2.51 -23.26 1.54
C ASN A 191 -3.55 -22.79 2.59
N PRO A 192 -4.70 -23.47 2.76
CA PRO A 192 -5.71 -23.08 3.73
C PRO A 192 -5.28 -23.30 5.19
N GLN A 193 -4.22 -24.08 5.43
CA GLN A 193 -3.65 -24.33 6.75
C GLN A 193 -2.39 -23.47 7.01
N ALA A 194 -2.13 -22.45 6.20
CA ALA A 194 -0.97 -21.58 6.38
C ALA A 194 -1.05 -20.83 7.72
N LEU A 195 0.05 -20.84 8.47
CA LEU A 195 0.22 -20.13 9.73
C LEU A 195 1.55 -19.39 9.72
N SER A 196 1.54 -18.06 9.87
CA SER A 196 2.78 -17.27 9.99
C SER A 196 3.33 -17.24 11.41
N ASN A 197 4.58 -16.77 11.53
CA ASN A 197 5.22 -16.46 12.81
C ASN A 197 4.53 -15.33 13.61
N LYS A 198 3.66 -14.54 12.97
CA LYS A 198 2.84 -13.49 13.60
C LYS A 198 1.40 -13.96 13.88
N ASN A 199 1.16 -15.28 13.87
CA ASN A 199 -0.15 -15.88 14.07
C ASN A 199 -1.20 -15.42 13.04
N ALA A 200 -0.75 -15.12 11.81
CA ALA A 200 -1.65 -14.88 10.69
C ALA A 200 -2.08 -16.22 10.07
N GLN A 201 -3.36 -16.37 9.75
CA GLN A 201 -3.98 -17.69 9.58
C GLN A 201 -4.72 -17.81 8.24
N GLY A 202 -4.60 -18.99 7.63
CA GLY A 202 -5.36 -19.40 6.45
C GLY A 202 -4.93 -18.74 5.14
N LEU A 203 -5.83 -18.79 4.16
CA LEU A 203 -5.57 -18.40 2.77
C LEU A 203 -5.13 -16.94 2.59
N MET A 204 -5.76 -16.03 3.31
CA MET A 204 -5.51 -14.58 3.27
C MET A 204 -4.75 -14.07 4.50
N GLN A 205 -4.14 -14.97 5.28
CA GLN A 205 -3.31 -14.64 6.44
C GLN A 205 -3.98 -13.61 7.38
N LEU A 206 -5.19 -13.93 7.83
CA LEU A 206 -5.90 -13.08 8.79
C LEU A 206 -5.26 -13.22 10.18
N ILE A 207 -4.89 -12.09 10.79
CA ILE A 207 -4.51 -12.06 12.21
C ILE A 207 -5.75 -12.14 13.11
N PRO A 208 -5.63 -12.58 14.38
CA PRO A 208 -6.79 -12.82 15.25
C PRO A 208 -7.73 -11.62 15.42
N ASP A 209 -7.18 -10.41 15.59
CA ASP A 209 -7.98 -9.19 15.74
C ASP A 209 -8.78 -8.86 14.47
N THR A 210 -8.22 -9.16 13.30
CA THR A 210 -8.92 -8.99 12.02
C THR A 210 -10.02 -10.03 11.88
N SER A 211 -9.73 -11.29 12.20
CA SER A 211 -10.74 -12.35 12.23
C SER A 211 -11.92 -12.01 13.14
N ALA A 212 -11.65 -11.51 14.35
CA ALA A 212 -12.69 -11.05 15.27
C ALA A 212 -13.51 -9.89 14.70
N ARG A 213 -12.85 -8.88 14.11
CA ARG A 213 -13.52 -7.72 13.50
C ARG A 213 -14.47 -8.10 12.36
N PHE A 214 -14.14 -9.14 11.59
CA PHE A 214 -14.91 -9.59 10.43
C PHE A 214 -15.65 -10.92 10.67
N ASN A 215 -15.96 -11.24 11.93
CA ASN A 215 -16.76 -12.41 12.32
C ASN A 215 -16.25 -13.77 11.80
N VAL A 216 -14.93 -13.94 11.68
CA VAL A 216 -14.29 -15.21 11.35
C VAL A 216 -13.97 -15.98 12.62
N THR A 217 -14.67 -17.09 12.85
CA THR A 217 -14.46 -17.96 14.02
C THR A 217 -13.58 -19.16 13.71
N ARG A 218 -13.55 -19.60 12.44
CA ARG A 218 -12.73 -20.71 11.95
C ARG A 218 -11.78 -20.21 10.87
N PRO A 219 -10.65 -19.59 11.22
CA PRO A 219 -9.76 -18.95 10.26
C PRO A 219 -9.00 -19.92 9.34
N PHE A 220 -9.00 -21.22 9.64
CA PHE A 220 -8.47 -22.27 8.75
C PHE A 220 -9.55 -22.93 7.86
N ASP A 221 -10.82 -22.56 8.05
CA ASP A 221 -11.90 -22.93 7.12
C ASP A 221 -11.78 -22.03 5.88
N PRO A 222 -11.57 -22.59 4.67
CA PRO A 222 -11.30 -21.80 3.47
C PRO A 222 -12.37 -20.73 3.19
N GLU A 223 -13.65 -21.08 3.33
CA GLU A 223 -14.74 -20.16 3.04
C GLU A 223 -14.81 -19.02 4.07
N GLN A 224 -14.75 -19.32 5.37
CA GLN A 224 -14.75 -18.26 6.39
C GLN A 224 -13.52 -17.35 6.28
N ASN A 225 -12.33 -17.91 6.03
CA ASN A 225 -11.12 -17.13 5.85
C ASN A 225 -11.23 -16.18 4.65
N LEU A 226 -11.75 -16.67 3.52
CA LEU A 226 -11.98 -15.86 2.33
C LEU A 226 -13.02 -14.77 2.56
N ARG A 227 -14.17 -15.08 3.18
CA ARG A 227 -15.20 -14.07 3.49
C ARG A 227 -14.64 -12.93 4.35
N GLY A 228 -13.89 -13.26 5.42
CA GLY A 228 -13.27 -12.25 6.27
C GLY A 228 -12.15 -11.47 5.57
N GLY A 229 -11.30 -12.15 4.82
CA GLY A 229 -10.21 -11.53 4.07
C GLY A 229 -10.71 -10.62 2.94
N LEU A 230 -11.75 -11.02 2.22
CA LEU A 230 -12.40 -10.21 1.19
C LEU A 230 -13.11 -8.99 1.79
N ALA A 231 -13.80 -9.14 2.92
CA ALA A 231 -14.40 -8.03 3.64
C ALA A 231 -13.33 -7.02 4.09
N TYR A 232 -12.21 -7.50 4.62
CA TYR A 232 -11.09 -6.67 5.03
C TYR A 232 -10.44 -5.96 3.84
N LEU A 233 -10.21 -6.69 2.74
CA LEU A 233 -9.63 -6.13 1.51
C LEU A 233 -10.54 -5.06 0.91
N ARG A 234 -11.86 -5.28 0.87
CA ARG A 234 -12.83 -4.28 0.45
C ARG A 234 -12.77 -3.03 1.33
N TRP A 235 -12.62 -3.19 2.64
CA TRP A 235 -12.47 -2.07 3.57
C TRP A 235 -11.18 -1.27 3.30
N LEU A 236 -10.05 -1.94 3.04
CA LEU A 236 -8.80 -1.27 2.65
C LEU A 236 -8.95 -0.48 1.35
N LEU A 237 -9.52 -1.09 0.31
CA LEU A 237 -9.75 -0.46 -0.99
C LEU A 237 -10.77 0.69 -0.97
N ALA A 238 -11.58 0.81 0.09
CA ALA A 238 -12.47 1.95 0.28
C ALA A 238 -11.76 3.13 0.96
N TYR A 239 -10.64 2.88 1.65
CA TYR A 239 -9.91 3.87 2.41
C TYR A 239 -8.69 4.42 1.67
N PHE A 240 -8.04 3.59 0.86
CA PHE A 240 -6.86 3.89 0.04
C PHE A 240 -7.20 3.80 -1.44
#